data_AF-A0A970L2Q1-F1
#
_entry.id   AF-A0A970L2Q1-F1
#
_cell.length_a   1.000
_cell.length_b   1.000
_cell.length_c   1.000
_cell.angle_alpha   90.00
_cell.angle_beta   90.00
_cell.angle_gamma   90.00
#
_symmetry.space_group_name_H-M   'P 1'
#
loop_
_entity.id
_entity.type
_entity.pdbx_description
1 polymer ?
#
loop_
_entity_poly.entity_id
_entity_poly.type
_entity_poly.pdbx_seq_one_letter_code
_entity_poly.pdbx_strand_id
1 'polypeptide(L)'
;MDYARKATKRDGEGKASQFGTTLRAGGVMIDINWIFGGDFLTPESYLPGAKWESALYSPENIRAYEAVLNAFYVDRVAPDPVSGAEQWSNGVAGSLLSGGLAMDWTGWWALTSIVRADNTLYEFGIAPPPKVVTRNATLYNDPWFMSSKTQHPEEAWTFIKFATSPESLAKYAEYQGMPPARHSSFIEGFVPAFSEKLGIPGNVLMEAFMGSVLHGRSRYEAADMGVEPFITPYLVEIVSREVPIESGLEQAHEHLNRFLAEQQEAFGQL
;
A
#
# COMPACT_ATOMS: atom_id res chain seq x y z
N MET A 1 -15.08 9.51 4.34
CA MET A 1 -14.61 10.60 5.21
C MET A 1 -15.45 10.77 6.48
N ASP A 2 -16.77 10.59 6.46
CA ASP A 2 -17.62 10.74 7.66
C ASP A 2 -17.17 9.93 8.88
N TYR A 3 -16.77 8.68 8.69
CA TYR A 3 -16.22 7.85 9.77
C TYR A 3 -14.92 8.42 10.32
N ALA A 4 -14.02 8.90 9.47
CA ALA A 4 -12.78 9.53 9.90
C ALA A 4 -13.04 10.82 10.70
N ARG A 5 -14.02 11.64 10.29
CA ARG A 5 -14.45 12.82 11.06
C ARG A 5 -14.98 12.44 12.44
N LYS A 6 -15.90 11.47 12.51
CA LYS A 6 -16.48 10.99 13.77
C LYS A 6 -15.44 10.36 14.69
N ALA A 7 -14.44 9.71 14.12
CA ALA A 7 -13.38 9.05 14.86
C ALA A 7 -12.22 9.99 15.22
N THR A 8 -12.19 11.22 14.71
CA THR A 8 -11.19 12.22 15.11
C THR A 8 -11.62 12.89 16.41
N LYS A 9 -10.78 12.79 17.44
CA LYS A 9 -11.03 13.41 18.75
C LYS A 9 -10.05 14.55 18.98
N ARG A 10 -10.53 15.60 19.64
CA ARG A 10 -9.74 16.77 20.01
C ARG A 10 -9.84 17.00 21.52
N ASP A 11 -8.76 17.47 22.11
CA ASP A 11 -8.75 17.93 23.49
C ASP A 11 -9.38 19.34 23.62
N GLY A 12 -9.41 19.86 24.85
CA GLY A 12 -9.97 21.18 25.16
C GLY A 12 -9.22 22.35 24.50
N GLU A 13 -8.01 22.14 23.99
CA GLU A 13 -7.20 23.12 23.28
C GLU A 13 -7.35 22.99 21.75
N GLY A 14 -8.16 22.03 21.28
CA GLY A 14 -8.41 21.78 19.86
C GLY A 14 -7.33 20.93 19.17
N LYS A 15 -6.31 20.47 19.92
CA LYS A 15 -5.29 19.56 19.41
C LYS A 15 -5.89 18.16 19.27
N ALA A 16 -5.55 17.46 18.19
CA ALA A 16 -6.03 16.10 17.97
C ALA A 16 -5.41 15.16 19.02
N SER A 17 -6.25 14.49 19.80
CA SER A 17 -5.86 13.40 20.69
C SER A 17 -6.01 12.02 20.04
N GLN A 18 -6.80 11.95 18.95
CA GLN A 18 -6.95 10.78 18.10
C GLN A 18 -7.25 11.25 16.67
N PHE A 19 -6.53 10.75 15.67
CA PHE A 19 -6.86 10.95 14.26
C PHE A 19 -7.79 9.85 13.74
N GLY A 20 -8.69 10.23 12.83
CA GLY A 20 -9.63 9.31 12.23
C GLY A 20 -8.98 8.35 11.23
N THR A 21 -7.94 8.78 10.53
CA THR A 21 -7.23 7.97 9.54
C THR A 21 -5.82 8.49 9.29
N THR A 22 -4.93 7.68 8.72
CA THR A 22 -3.59 8.15 8.29
C THR A 22 -3.60 8.74 6.88
N LEU A 23 -4.46 8.23 5.99
CA LEU A 23 -4.42 8.41 4.53
C LEU A 23 -3.05 8.21 3.86
N ARG A 24 -2.04 7.78 4.63
CA ARG A 24 -0.63 7.60 4.27
C ARG A 24 -0.11 8.60 3.23
N ALA A 25 -0.48 9.88 3.33
CA ALA A 25 0.22 10.86 2.50
C ALA A 25 1.56 11.21 3.14
N GLY A 26 2.60 11.14 2.33
CA GLY A 26 3.99 10.96 2.73
C GLY A 26 4.58 9.67 2.13
N GLY A 27 3.75 8.73 1.69
CA GLY A 27 4.16 7.56 0.92
C GLY A 27 3.13 7.22 -0.14
N VAL A 28 3.21 7.93 -1.28
CA VAL A 28 2.93 7.55 -2.69
C VAL A 28 2.15 6.25 -2.98
N MET A 29 1.08 5.96 -2.24
CA MET A 29 0.24 4.81 -2.57
C MET A 29 -0.67 5.18 -3.74
N ILE A 30 -0.34 4.62 -4.90
CA ILE A 30 -1.14 4.67 -6.13
C ILE A 30 -2.60 4.26 -5.93
N ASP A 31 -2.88 3.49 -4.87
CA ASP A 31 -4.23 3.06 -4.48
C ASP A 31 -5.21 4.22 -4.36
N ILE A 32 -4.75 5.39 -3.88
CA ILE A 32 -5.60 6.57 -3.78
C ILE A 32 -6.05 7.00 -5.18
N ASN A 33 -5.16 7.04 -6.16
CA ASN A 33 -5.50 7.35 -7.55
C ASN A 33 -6.51 6.33 -8.10
N TRP A 34 -6.26 5.04 -7.86
CA TRP A 34 -7.12 3.98 -8.38
C TRP A 34 -8.53 3.98 -7.80
N ILE A 35 -8.73 4.27 -6.50
CA ILE A 35 -10.08 4.36 -5.96
C ILE A 35 -10.86 5.52 -6.58
N PHE A 36 -10.20 6.58 -7.05
CA PHE A 36 -10.80 7.70 -7.79
C PHE A 36 -10.93 7.44 -9.31
N GLY A 37 -10.45 6.30 -9.80
CA GLY A 37 -10.46 5.92 -11.21
C GLY A 37 -9.27 6.44 -12.02
N GLY A 38 -8.31 7.10 -11.36
CA GLY A 38 -7.07 7.58 -11.98
C GLY A 38 -5.94 6.56 -11.83
N ASP A 39 -4.74 6.91 -12.32
CA ASP A 39 -3.57 6.05 -12.32
C ASP A 39 -2.28 6.85 -12.55
N PHE A 40 -1.10 6.24 -12.35
CA PHE A 40 0.18 6.85 -12.72
C PHE A 40 0.52 6.66 -14.20
N LEU A 41 0.14 5.52 -14.77
CA LEU A 41 0.36 5.18 -16.17
C LEU A 41 -0.96 4.90 -16.88
N THR A 42 -0.99 5.06 -18.20
CA THR A 42 -2.15 4.66 -18.99
C THR A 42 -2.37 3.14 -18.89
N PRO A 43 -3.62 2.64 -18.97
CA PRO A 43 -3.89 1.20 -18.94
C PRO A 43 -3.09 0.39 -19.96
N GLU A 44 -2.86 0.97 -21.14
CA GLU A 44 -2.10 0.37 -22.25
C GLU A 44 -0.63 0.19 -21.88
N SER A 45 -0.06 1.08 -21.06
CA SER A 45 1.36 1.00 -20.63
C SER A 45 1.69 -0.28 -19.87
N TYR A 46 0.68 -0.92 -19.26
CA TYR A 46 0.85 -2.19 -18.55
C TYR A 46 0.84 -3.43 -19.47
N LEU A 47 0.59 -3.26 -20.77
CA LEU A 47 0.61 -4.36 -21.74
C LEU A 47 2.04 -4.62 -22.24
N PRO A 48 2.44 -5.90 -22.41
CA PRO A 48 3.75 -6.23 -22.97
C PRO A 48 3.97 -5.58 -24.34
N GLY A 49 5.12 -4.91 -24.50
CA GLY A 49 5.51 -4.25 -25.76
C GLY A 49 4.79 -2.94 -26.07
N ALA A 50 3.92 -2.46 -25.17
CA ALA A 50 3.29 -1.15 -25.33
C ALA A 50 4.28 0.00 -25.09
N LYS A 51 3.92 1.18 -25.62
CA LYS A 51 4.57 2.43 -25.23
C LYS A 51 4.15 2.78 -23.80
N TRP A 52 5.11 3.19 -22.98
CA TRP A 52 4.84 3.67 -21.64
C TRP A 52 4.50 5.15 -21.66
N GLU A 53 3.40 5.50 -21.00
CA GLU A 53 2.85 6.85 -20.99
C GLU A 53 2.21 7.16 -19.62
N SER A 54 2.47 8.37 -19.14
CA SER A 54 1.94 8.88 -17.89
C SER A 54 0.44 9.15 -17.98
N ALA A 55 -0.31 8.82 -16.92
CA ALA A 55 -1.69 9.22 -16.70
C ALA A 55 -1.82 10.22 -15.53
N LEU A 56 -0.70 10.75 -15.02
CA LEU A 56 -0.66 11.59 -13.82
C LEU A 56 -1.54 12.83 -13.91
N TYR A 57 -1.49 13.56 -15.02
CA TYR A 57 -2.31 14.75 -15.22
C TYR A 57 -3.67 14.36 -15.83
N SER A 58 -4.57 13.94 -14.96
CA SER A 58 -5.93 13.54 -15.30
C SER A 58 -6.94 14.15 -14.31
N PRO A 59 -8.20 14.39 -14.74
CA PRO A 59 -9.26 14.84 -13.83
C PRO A 59 -9.44 13.93 -12.63
N GLU A 60 -9.25 12.62 -12.80
CA GLU A 60 -9.36 11.61 -11.75
C GLU A 60 -8.29 11.79 -10.67
N ASN A 61 -7.04 12.00 -11.08
CA ASN A 61 -5.94 12.23 -10.16
C ASN A 61 -6.05 13.59 -9.47
N ILE A 62 -6.45 14.65 -10.17
CA ILE A 62 -6.71 15.96 -9.55
C ILE A 62 -7.73 15.80 -8.41
N ARG A 63 -8.87 15.13 -8.67
CA ARG A 63 -9.88 14.84 -7.61
C ARG A 63 -9.32 14.01 -6.47
N ALA A 64 -8.43 13.06 -6.76
CA ALA A 64 -7.80 12.23 -5.74
C ALA A 64 -6.94 13.08 -4.79
N TYR A 65 -6.08 13.95 -5.32
CA TYR A 65 -5.23 14.82 -4.51
C TYR A 65 -6.02 15.94 -3.81
N GLU A 66 -7.11 16.44 -4.41
CA GLU A 66 -8.04 17.34 -3.72
C GLU A 66 -8.63 16.68 -2.47
N ALA A 67 -9.05 15.42 -2.56
CA ALA A 67 -9.58 14.67 -1.42
C ALA A 67 -8.51 14.45 -0.33
N VAL A 68 -7.26 14.19 -0.73
CA VAL A 68 -6.11 14.07 0.17
C VAL A 68 -5.84 15.38 0.90
N LEU A 69 -5.73 16.51 0.18
CA LEU A 69 -5.52 17.83 0.79
C LEU A 69 -6.69 18.22 1.70
N ASN A 70 -7.93 17.95 1.30
CA ASN A 70 -9.09 18.20 2.14
C ASN A 70 -9.01 17.42 3.46
N ALA A 71 -8.60 16.16 3.43
CA ALA A 71 -8.49 15.37 4.64
C ALA A 71 -7.44 15.91 5.63
N PHE A 72 -6.32 16.44 5.15
CA PHE A 72 -5.30 17.06 5.99
C PHE A 72 -5.67 18.45 6.48
N TYR A 73 -6.10 19.32 5.57
CA TYR A 73 -6.12 20.76 5.84
C TYR A 73 -7.50 21.32 6.14
N VAL A 74 -8.55 20.73 5.55
CA VAL A 74 -9.95 21.14 5.76
C VAL A 74 -10.57 20.33 6.89
N ASP A 75 -10.52 19.01 6.77
CA ASP A 75 -11.16 18.09 7.68
C ASP A 75 -10.29 17.81 8.90
N ARG A 76 -8.96 17.88 8.70
CA ARG A 76 -7.94 17.63 9.73
C ARG A 76 -8.16 16.31 10.46
N VAL A 77 -8.54 15.29 9.69
CA VAL A 77 -8.84 13.92 10.17
C VAL A 77 -7.65 12.98 10.06
N ALA A 78 -6.59 13.45 9.39
CA ALA A 78 -5.32 12.76 9.28
C ALA A 78 -4.18 13.63 9.85
N PRO A 79 -3.09 13.02 10.32
CA PRO A 79 -1.92 13.75 10.79
C PRO A 79 -1.34 14.64 9.70
N ASP A 80 -0.68 15.73 10.11
CA ASP A 80 -0.01 16.61 9.15
C ASP A 80 1.01 15.83 8.30
N PRO A 81 1.02 15.98 6.97
CA PRO A 81 1.83 15.15 6.08
C PRO A 81 3.33 15.46 6.14
N VAL A 82 3.74 16.62 6.69
CA VAL A 82 5.15 17.06 6.77
C VAL A 82 5.76 16.73 8.13
N SER A 83 5.00 16.94 9.21
CA SER A 83 5.43 16.73 10.61
C SER A 83 4.93 15.42 11.21
N GLY A 84 4.01 14.71 10.55
CA GLY A 84 3.43 13.45 11.03
C GLY A 84 4.45 12.31 11.13
N ALA A 85 5.55 12.36 10.38
CA ALA A 85 6.63 11.37 10.46
C ALA A 85 7.30 11.32 11.86
N GLU A 86 7.40 12.46 12.56
CA GLU A 86 7.97 12.54 13.92
C GLU A 86 6.96 12.09 15.00
N GLN A 87 5.65 12.24 14.76
CA GLN A 87 4.60 11.84 15.72
C GLN A 87 4.45 10.31 15.84
N TRP A 88 5.04 9.55 14.93
CA TRP A 88 4.93 8.09 14.86
C TRP A 88 6.24 7.37 15.22
N SER A 89 6.94 7.82 16.26
CA SER A 89 8.16 7.16 16.78
C SER A 89 7.96 5.66 17.14
N ASN A 90 6.72 5.19 17.28
CA ASN A 90 6.34 3.79 17.48
C ASN A 90 5.78 3.08 16.22
N GLY A 91 5.80 3.74 15.06
CA GLY A 91 5.17 3.28 13.82
C GLY A 91 3.64 3.33 13.85
N VAL A 92 3.00 3.24 12.68
CA VAL A 92 1.54 3.36 12.54
C VAL A 92 0.78 2.26 13.31
N ALA A 93 1.34 1.05 13.39
CA ALA A 93 0.81 -0.03 14.22
C ALA A 93 0.83 0.35 15.72
N GLY A 94 1.90 0.96 16.23
CA GLY A 94 1.98 1.43 17.61
C GLY A 94 0.97 2.54 17.93
N SER A 95 0.54 3.27 16.92
CA SER A 95 -0.41 4.37 17.04
C SER A 95 -1.87 3.95 17.00
N LEU A 96 -2.17 2.95 16.16
CA LEU A 96 -3.44 2.24 16.22
C LEU A 96 -3.60 1.59 17.60
N LEU A 97 -2.55 0.93 18.09
CA LEU A 97 -2.51 0.25 19.39
C LEU A 97 -2.40 1.19 20.60
N SER A 98 -2.07 2.47 20.43
CA SER A 98 -2.08 3.44 21.55
C SER A 98 -3.36 4.29 21.58
N GLY A 99 -4.27 4.07 20.63
CA GLY A 99 -5.51 4.86 20.49
C GLY A 99 -5.31 6.25 19.87
N GLY A 100 -4.10 6.59 19.41
CA GLY A 100 -3.81 7.84 18.69
C GLY A 100 -4.36 7.85 17.26
N LEU A 101 -4.72 6.68 16.73
CA LEU A 101 -5.28 6.49 15.39
C LEU A 101 -6.48 5.54 15.44
N ALA A 102 -7.56 5.88 14.75
CA ALA A 102 -8.75 5.04 14.68
C ALA A 102 -8.74 4.01 13.54
N MET A 103 -8.23 4.40 12.38
CA MET A 103 -8.18 3.55 11.17
C MET A 103 -6.88 3.76 10.45
N ASP A 104 -6.27 2.69 9.95
CA ASP A 104 -5.09 2.77 9.10
C ASP A 104 -5.36 2.18 7.72
N TRP A 105 -4.82 2.80 6.67
CA TRP A 105 -4.78 2.21 5.34
C TRP A 105 -3.39 1.62 5.12
N THR A 106 -3.31 0.31 5.33
CA THR A 106 -2.05 -0.44 5.30
C THR A 106 -2.24 -1.85 4.79
N GLY A 107 -1.14 -2.51 4.42
CA GLY A 107 -1.11 -3.92 4.09
C GLY A 107 -0.92 -4.83 5.30
N TRP A 108 -0.75 -6.12 5.02
CA TRP A 108 -0.74 -7.18 6.03
C TRP A 108 0.37 -7.07 7.08
N TRP A 109 1.48 -6.40 6.74
CA TRP A 109 2.61 -6.19 7.67
C TRP A 109 2.22 -5.48 8.96
N ALA A 110 1.17 -4.65 8.96
CA ALA A 110 0.68 -4.02 10.18
C ALA A 110 0.09 -5.04 11.17
N LEU A 111 -0.60 -6.08 10.67
CA LEU A 111 -1.14 -7.15 11.50
C LEU A 111 -0.02 -7.96 12.13
N THR A 112 1.04 -8.24 11.39
CA THR A 112 2.26 -8.86 11.92
C THR A 112 2.86 -8.04 13.05
N SER A 113 2.99 -6.71 12.87
CA SER A 113 3.51 -5.82 13.91
C SER A 113 2.64 -5.85 15.17
N ILE A 114 1.32 -5.88 15.01
CA ILE A 114 0.37 -5.98 16.14
C ILE A 114 0.55 -7.31 16.89
N VAL A 115 0.60 -8.43 16.17
CA VAL A 115 0.83 -9.76 16.77
C VAL A 115 2.15 -9.80 17.54
N ARG A 116 3.22 -9.23 16.99
CA ARG A 116 4.55 -9.23 17.62
C ARG A 116 4.65 -8.31 18.84
N ALA A 117 3.83 -7.26 18.88
CA ALA A 117 3.80 -6.35 20.03
C ALA A 117 3.14 -6.97 21.27
N ASP A 118 2.56 -8.18 21.16
CA ASP A 118 1.80 -8.88 22.21
C ASP A 118 0.68 -8.02 22.84
N ASN A 119 0.24 -7.00 22.08
CA ASN A 119 -0.61 -5.95 22.61
C ASN A 119 -2.08 -6.28 22.31
N THR A 120 -2.52 -7.44 22.82
CA THR A 120 -3.87 -8.02 22.70
C THR A 120 -5.00 -7.18 23.31
N LEU A 121 -4.68 -5.98 23.82
CA LEU A 121 -5.59 -5.12 24.57
C LEU A 121 -6.56 -4.30 23.72
N TYR A 122 -6.49 -4.38 22.38
CA TYR A 122 -7.38 -3.65 21.49
C TYR A 122 -8.22 -4.59 20.62
N GLU A 123 -9.53 -4.44 20.73
CA GLU A 123 -10.46 -4.95 19.73
C GLU A 123 -10.35 -4.09 18.48
N PHE A 124 -9.80 -4.66 17.39
CA PHE A 124 -9.73 -4.01 16.10
C PHE A 124 -10.32 -4.90 15.01
N GLY A 125 -10.74 -4.28 13.91
CA GLY A 125 -11.28 -4.97 12.75
C GLY A 125 -10.40 -4.77 11.52
N ILE A 126 -10.63 -5.59 10.51
CA ILE A 126 -10.05 -5.43 9.17
C ILE A 126 -11.20 -5.17 8.21
N ALA A 127 -11.00 -4.24 7.29
CA ALA A 127 -11.97 -3.88 6.27
C ALA A 127 -11.25 -3.64 4.94
N PRO A 128 -11.95 -3.83 3.80
CA PRO A 128 -11.39 -3.45 2.50
C PRO A 128 -11.20 -1.93 2.42
N PRO A 129 -10.36 -1.43 1.51
CA PRO A 129 -10.19 0.00 1.29
C PRO A 129 -11.52 0.73 0.99
N PRO A 130 -11.59 2.03 1.29
CA PRO A 130 -12.76 2.84 0.96
C PRO A 130 -13.12 2.75 -0.53
N LYS A 131 -14.42 2.74 -0.82
CA LYS A 131 -14.92 2.83 -2.20
C LYS A 131 -15.21 4.28 -2.54
N VAL A 132 -14.61 4.78 -3.61
CA VAL A 132 -15.03 6.03 -4.26
C VAL A 132 -15.66 5.68 -5.61
N VAL A 133 -14.84 5.48 -6.64
CA VAL A 133 -15.23 4.85 -7.91
C VAL A 133 -14.98 3.35 -7.83
N THR A 134 -13.79 2.95 -7.39
CA THR A 134 -13.37 1.55 -7.23
C THR A 134 -12.97 1.25 -5.78
N ARG A 135 -12.60 -0.02 -5.51
CA ARG A 135 -11.94 -0.48 -4.27
C ARG A 135 -10.55 -1.06 -4.55
N ASN A 136 -9.93 -0.60 -5.63
CA ASN A 136 -8.64 -1.14 -6.05
C ASN A 136 -7.59 -0.87 -4.97
N ALA A 137 -6.77 -1.88 -4.72
CA ALA A 137 -5.71 -1.88 -3.72
C ALA A 137 -4.48 -2.53 -4.32
N THR A 138 -3.29 -2.14 -3.90
CA THR A 138 -2.05 -2.74 -4.39
C THR A 138 -1.95 -4.19 -3.92
N LEU A 139 -1.70 -5.08 -4.88
CA LEU A 139 -1.28 -6.45 -4.62
C LEU A 139 0.24 -6.53 -4.80
N TYR A 140 0.97 -6.58 -3.68
CA TYR A 140 2.41 -6.79 -3.68
C TYR A 140 2.76 -8.28 -3.82
N ASN A 141 3.78 -8.56 -4.62
CA ASN A 141 4.36 -9.88 -4.83
C ASN A 141 5.86 -9.85 -4.52
N ASP A 142 6.34 -10.85 -3.77
CA ASP A 142 7.76 -11.08 -3.52
C ASP A 142 8.20 -12.40 -4.19
N PRO A 143 8.38 -12.41 -5.53
CA PRO A 143 8.72 -13.63 -6.26
C PRO A 143 10.15 -14.12 -6.00
N TRP A 144 10.34 -15.43 -6.09
CA TRP A 144 11.66 -16.05 -6.14
C TRP A 144 12.16 -16.09 -7.59
N PHE A 145 13.31 -15.46 -7.85
CA PHE A 145 13.95 -15.50 -9.16
C PHE A 145 15.17 -16.42 -9.17
N MET A 146 15.39 -17.09 -10.30
CA MET A 146 16.62 -17.81 -10.60
C MET A 146 17.36 -17.09 -11.72
N SER A 147 18.63 -16.76 -11.50
CA SER A 147 19.46 -16.15 -12.53
C SER A 147 19.63 -17.11 -13.71
N SER A 148 19.39 -16.63 -14.93
CA SER A 148 19.66 -17.40 -16.16
C SER A 148 21.15 -17.69 -16.37
N LYS A 149 22.04 -17.02 -15.63
CA LYS A 149 23.50 -17.18 -15.69
C LYS A 149 24.07 -18.03 -14.54
N THR A 150 23.21 -18.59 -13.69
CA THR A 150 23.66 -19.44 -12.57
C THR A 150 24.47 -20.63 -13.08
N GLN A 151 25.57 -20.95 -12.38
CA GLN A 151 26.36 -22.16 -12.66
C GLN A 151 25.79 -23.41 -11.97
N HIS A 152 24.75 -23.22 -11.14
CA HIS A 152 24.12 -24.26 -10.32
C HIS A 152 22.59 -24.24 -10.49
N PRO A 153 22.06 -24.48 -11.72
CA PRO A 153 20.63 -24.36 -12.00
C PRO A 153 19.79 -25.40 -11.24
N GLU A 154 20.29 -26.63 -11.09
CA GLU A 154 19.57 -27.70 -10.40
C GLU A 154 19.50 -27.47 -8.89
N GLU A 155 20.58 -26.99 -8.27
CA GLU A 155 20.62 -26.64 -6.85
C GLU A 155 19.77 -25.41 -6.56
N ALA A 156 19.85 -24.38 -7.41
CA ALA A 156 19.00 -23.20 -7.29
C ALA A 156 17.52 -23.57 -7.42
N TRP A 157 17.17 -24.42 -8.39
CA TRP A 157 15.80 -24.92 -8.54
C TRP A 157 15.35 -25.78 -7.36
N THR A 158 16.24 -26.61 -6.83
CA THR A 158 15.98 -27.41 -5.62
C THR A 158 15.71 -26.51 -4.42
N PHE A 159 16.47 -25.43 -4.25
CA PHE A 159 16.22 -24.44 -3.21
C PHE A 159 14.87 -23.74 -3.41
N ILE A 160 14.51 -23.31 -4.62
CA ILE A 160 13.21 -22.66 -4.88
C ILE A 160 12.05 -23.62 -4.54
N LYS A 161 12.13 -24.89 -4.95
CA LYS A 161 11.13 -25.90 -4.57
C LYS A 161 11.02 -26.08 -3.06
N PHE A 162 12.17 -26.11 -2.36
CA PHE A 162 12.20 -26.18 -0.90
C PHE A 162 11.57 -24.93 -0.27
N ALA A 163 12.03 -23.73 -0.63
CA ALA A 163 11.59 -22.45 -0.07
C ALA A 163 10.10 -22.19 -0.30
N THR A 164 9.57 -22.69 -1.43
CA THR A 164 8.15 -22.58 -1.78
C THR A 164 7.34 -23.84 -1.45
N SER A 165 7.88 -24.80 -0.69
CA SER A 165 7.12 -25.98 -0.26
C SER A 165 6.03 -25.60 0.77
N PRO A 166 4.94 -26.38 0.91
CA PRO A 166 3.91 -26.11 1.91
C PRO A 166 4.47 -25.99 3.34
N GLU A 167 5.41 -26.86 3.71
CA GLU A 167 6.06 -26.88 5.03
C GLU A 167 6.93 -25.64 5.24
N SER A 168 7.81 -25.30 4.29
CA SER A 168 8.67 -24.12 4.39
C SER A 168 7.86 -22.83 4.45
N LEU A 169 6.80 -22.71 3.65
CA LEU A 169 5.94 -21.53 3.68
C LEU A 169 5.11 -21.44 4.95
N ALA A 170 4.63 -22.57 5.50
CA ALA A 170 3.95 -22.57 6.79
C ALA A 170 4.88 -22.09 7.92
N LYS A 171 6.12 -22.62 7.95
CA LYS A 171 7.14 -22.19 8.90
C LYS A 171 7.54 -20.73 8.71
N TYR A 172 7.75 -20.30 7.47
CA TYR A 172 8.04 -18.90 7.15
C TYR A 172 6.92 -17.98 7.63
N ALA A 173 5.66 -18.36 7.41
CA ALA A 173 4.49 -17.61 7.85
C ALA A 173 4.38 -17.54 9.38
N GLU A 174 4.74 -18.61 10.10
CA GLU A 174 4.80 -18.62 11.56
C GLU A 174 5.85 -17.62 12.10
N TYR A 175 7.06 -17.61 11.54
CA TYR A 175 8.14 -16.72 11.97
C TYR A 175 7.93 -15.27 11.54
N GLN A 176 7.58 -15.05 10.27
CA GLN A 176 7.43 -13.72 9.71
C GLN A 176 6.08 -13.11 10.00
N GLY A 177 5.08 -13.92 10.31
CA GLY A 177 3.70 -13.46 10.49
C GLY A 177 3.07 -12.92 9.22
N MET A 178 3.56 -13.34 8.06
CA MET A 178 3.05 -12.97 6.74
C MET A 178 2.24 -14.12 6.14
N PRO A 179 1.18 -13.84 5.38
CA PRO A 179 0.33 -14.85 4.81
C PRO A 179 1.12 -15.60 3.73
N PRO A 180 1.16 -16.95 3.77
CA PRO A 180 1.86 -17.72 2.76
C PRO A 180 1.15 -17.65 1.41
N ALA A 181 1.91 -17.62 0.32
CA ALA A 181 1.36 -17.58 -1.05
C ALA A 181 0.60 -18.86 -1.46
N ARG A 182 0.73 -19.96 -0.69
CA ARG A 182 -0.02 -21.20 -0.93
C ARG A 182 -1.31 -21.23 -0.12
N HIS A 183 -2.40 -21.49 -0.84
CA HIS A 183 -3.73 -21.64 -0.27
C HIS A 183 -3.80 -22.67 0.88
N SER A 184 -3.16 -23.84 0.73
CA SER A 184 -3.15 -24.87 1.78
C SER A 184 -2.48 -24.39 3.07
N SER A 185 -1.26 -23.82 2.96
CA SER A 185 -0.53 -23.26 4.11
C SER A 185 -1.27 -22.07 4.75
N PHE A 186 -2.02 -21.30 3.95
CA PHE A 186 -2.83 -20.19 4.44
C PHE A 186 -4.02 -20.68 5.26
N ILE A 187 -4.81 -21.63 4.74
CA ILE A 187 -6.00 -22.15 5.42
C ILE A 187 -5.65 -22.97 6.66
N GLU A 188 -4.74 -23.93 6.53
CA GLU A 188 -4.54 -24.96 7.55
C GLU A 188 -3.66 -24.46 8.71
N GLY A 189 -2.74 -23.53 8.42
CA GLY A 189 -1.80 -23.01 9.42
C GLY A 189 -2.06 -21.56 9.78
N PHE A 190 -2.01 -20.67 8.78
CA PHE A 190 -1.95 -19.23 9.03
C PHE A 190 -3.23 -18.67 9.66
N VAL A 191 -4.39 -18.99 9.08
CA VAL A 191 -5.68 -18.44 9.52
C VAL A 191 -6.03 -18.81 10.96
N PRO A 192 -5.95 -20.08 11.39
CA PRO A 192 -6.20 -20.46 12.79
C PRO A 192 -5.26 -19.72 13.76
N ALA A 193 -3.95 -19.71 13.48
CA ALA A 193 -2.95 -19.12 14.35
C ALA A 193 -3.13 -17.60 14.50
N PHE A 194 -3.46 -16.90 13.42
CA PHE A 194 -3.70 -15.45 13.45
C PHE A 194 -5.07 -15.10 14.03
N SER A 195 -6.09 -15.92 13.77
CA SER A 195 -7.43 -15.73 14.32
C SER A 195 -7.40 -15.75 15.85
N GLU A 196 -6.70 -16.72 16.43
CA GLU A 196 -6.52 -16.83 17.88
C GLU A 196 -5.76 -15.62 18.45
N LYS A 197 -4.60 -15.27 17.85
CA LYS A 197 -3.75 -14.18 18.35
C LYS A 197 -4.39 -12.80 18.25
N LEU A 198 -5.22 -12.57 17.22
CA LEU A 198 -5.85 -11.28 16.97
C LEU A 198 -7.28 -11.17 17.54
N GLY A 199 -7.88 -12.29 17.97
CA GLY A 199 -9.31 -12.31 18.33
C GLY A 199 -10.25 -12.03 17.16
N ILE A 200 -9.76 -12.12 15.91
CA ILE A 200 -10.55 -11.90 14.69
C ILE A 200 -11.04 -13.25 14.18
N PRO A 201 -12.34 -13.44 13.88
CA PRO A 201 -12.83 -14.69 13.33
C PRO A 201 -12.10 -15.10 12.05
N GLY A 202 -11.69 -16.37 11.95
CA GLY A 202 -10.90 -16.87 10.82
C GLY A 202 -11.56 -16.67 9.45
N ASN A 203 -12.90 -16.68 9.38
CA ASN A 203 -13.64 -16.37 8.15
C ASN A 203 -13.51 -14.89 7.73
N VAL A 204 -13.39 -13.97 8.68
CA VAL A 204 -13.15 -12.54 8.40
C VAL A 204 -11.73 -12.33 7.88
N LEU A 205 -10.73 -13.00 8.49
CA LEU A 205 -9.35 -12.98 7.98
C LEU A 205 -9.25 -13.56 6.57
N MET A 206 -9.96 -14.68 6.33
CA MET A 206 -10.05 -15.32 5.01
C MET A 206 -10.64 -14.36 3.97
N GLU A 207 -11.80 -13.78 4.28
CA GLU A 207 -12.51 -12.88 3.37
C GLU A 207 -11.67 -11.64 3.03
N ALA A 208 -11.04 -11.03 4.04
CA ALA A 208 -10.18 -9.86 3.84
C ALA A 208 -8.96 -10.19 2.96
N PHE A 209 -8.26 -11.29 3.27
CA PHE A 209 -7.07 -11.67 2.51
C PHE A 209 -7.42 -12.13 1.10
N MET A 210 -8.37 -13.06 0.93
CA MET A 210 -8.79 -13.54 -0.40
C MET A 210 -9.41 -12.42 -1.23
N GLY A 211 -10.19 -11.53 -0.63
CA GLY A 211 -10.69 -10.33 -1.31
C GLY A 211 -9.55 -9.47 -1.84
N SER A 212 -8.47 -9.28 -1.07
CA SER A 212 -7.29 -8.53 -1.53
C SER A 212 -6.53 -9.24 -2.66
N VAL A 213 -6.48 -10.57 -2.67
CA VAL A 213 -5.82 -11.35 -3.73
C VAL A 213 -6.65 -11.37 -5.02
N LEU A 214 -7.98 -11.51 -4.90
CA LEU A 214 -8.89 -11.61 -6.04
C LEU A 214 -9.18 -10.27 -6.72
N HIS A 215 -9.18 -9.19 -5.95
CA HIS A 215 -9.53 -7.85 -6.44
C HIS A 215 -8.39 -6.83 -6.35
N GLY A 216 -7.24 -7.25 -5.81
CA GLY A 216 -6.04 -6.44 -5.81
C GLY A 216 -5.49 -6.25 -7.22
N ARG A 217 -4.76 -5.17 -7.40
CA ARG A 217 -4.14 -4.79 -8.67
C ARG A 217 -2.63 -4.93 -8.55
N SER A 218 -2.06 -5.78 -9.40
CA SER A 218 -0.61 -5.81 -9.63
C SER A 218 -0.23 -4.80 -10.71
N ARG A 219 0.98 -4.26 -10.64
CA ARG A 219 1.55 -3.39 -11.67
C ARG A 219 2.44 -4.23 -12.58
N TYR A 220 2.44 -3.95 -13.88
CA TYR A 220 3.42 -4.57 -14.77
C TYR A 220 4.79 -3.99 -14.42
N GLU A 221 5.63 -4.83 -13.80
CA GLU A 221 6.85 -4.40 -13.12
C GLU A 221 7.76 -3.58 -14.03
N ALA A 222 7.97 -3.99 -15.29
CA ALA A 222 8.89 -3.29 -16.19
C ALA A 222 8.45 -1.85 -16.52
N ALA A 223 7.14 -1.59 -16.67
CA ALA A 223 6.64 -0.23 -16.95
C ALA A 223 6.61 0.67 -15.71
N ASP A 224 6.49 0.06 -14.53
CA ASP A 224 6.35 0.77 -13.26
C ASP A 224 7.67 0.89 -12.48
N MET A 225 8.72 0.19 -12.93
CA MET A 225 10.06 0.24 -12.34
C MET A 225 10.57 1.68 -12.28
N GLY A 226 10.73 2.20 -11.06
CA GLY A 226 11.25 3.53 -10.81
C GLY A 226 10.24 4.68 -10.95
N VAL A 227 9.00 4.42 -11.38
CA VAL A 227 7.96 5.46 -11.53
C VAL A 227 7.63 6.08 -10.19
N GLU A 228 7.31 5.26 -9.19
CA GLU A 228 6.95 5.70 -7.84
C GLU A 228 8.04 6.59 -7.20
N PRO A 229 9.33 6.17 -7.08
CA PRO A 229 10.37 7.04 -6.53
C PRO A 229 10.63 8.28 -7.39
N PHE A 230 10.45 8.22 -8.71
CA PHE A 230 10.61 9.39 -9.58
C PHE A 230 9.56 10.48 -9.31
N ILE A 231 8.29 10.09 -9.14
CA ILE A 231 7.19 11.05 -8.96
C ILE A 231 7.04 11.52 -7.51
N THR A 232 7.59 10.76 -6.55
CA THR A 232 7.46 11.03 -5.11
C THR A 232 7.75 12.49 -4.72
N PRO A 233 8.83 13.14 -5.18
CA PRO A 233 9.12 14.53 -4.81
C PRO A 233 8.02 15.51 -5.21
N TYR A 234 7.48 15.40 -6.43
CA TYR A 234 6.38 16.25 -6.90
C TYR A 234 5.12 16.07 -6.04
N LEU A 235 4.81 14.83 -5.66
CA LEU A 235 3.66 14.56 -4.81
C LEU A 235 3.84 15.11 -3.41
N VAL A 236 5.06 15.08 -2.87
CA VAL A 236 5.38 15.71 -1.58
C VAL A 236 5.19 17.22 -1.65
N GLU A 237 5.64 17.89 -2.71
CA GLU A 237 5.45 19.33 -2.91
C GLU A 237 3.96 19.69 -3.01
N ILE A 238 3.16 18.91 -3.74
CA ILE A 238 1.71 19.08 -3.85
C ILE A 238 1.03 18.89 -2.48
N VAL A 239 1.33 17.78 -1.80
CA VAL A 239 0.71 17.45 -0.50
C VAL A 239 1.10 18.48 0.56
N SER A 240 2.31 19.03 0.50
CA SER A 240 2.79 20.09 1.40
C SER A 240 2.24 21.48 1.04
N ARG A 241 1.49 21.59 -0.07
CA ARG A 241 0.96 22.83 -0.65
C ARG A 241 2.03 23.84 -1.07
N GLU A 242 3.23 23.35 -1.40
CA GLU A 242 4.30 24.16 -1.99
C GLU A 242 4.00 24.45 -3.46
N VAL A 243 3.33 23.53 -4.14
CA VAL A 243 2.89 23.65 -5.53
C VAL A 243 1.39 23.35 -5.63
N PRO A 244 0.60 24.12 -6.42
CA PRO A 244 -0.81 23.80 -6.69
C PRO A 244 -0.98 22.43 -7.35
N ILE A 245 -2.10 21.73 -7.07
CA ILE A 245 -2.38 20.38 -7.58
C ILE A 245 -2.23 20.32 -9.10
N GLU A 246 -2.93 21.20 -9.84
CA GLU A 246 -2.96 21.13 -11.30
C GLU A 246 -1.57 21.31 -11.91
N SER A 247 -0.86 22.38 -11.55
CA SER A 247 0.48 22.65 -12.06
C SER A 247 1.53 21.62 -11.62
N GLY A 248 1.39 21.08 -10.40
CA GLY A 248 2.29 20.04 -9.89
C GLY A 248 2.12 18.71 -10.62
N LEU A 249 0.87 18.29 -10.86
CA LEU A 249 0.58 17.07 -11.62
C LEU A 249 0.93 17.21 -13.09
N GLU A 250 0.68 18.38 -13.69
CA GLU A 250 1.07 18.67 -15.07
C GLU A 250 2.59 18.58 -15.24
N GLN A 251 3.36 19.23 -14.36
CA GLN A 251 4.82 19.15 -14.37
C GLN A 251 5.31 17.72 -14.16
N ALA A 252 4.77 17.00 -13.16
CA ALA A 252 5.14 15.61 -12.90
C ALA A 252 4.80 14.71 -14.10
N HIS A 253 3.68 14.95 -14.78
CA HIS A 253 3.27 14.21 -15.98
C HIS A 253 4.26 14.39 -17.14
N GLU A 254 4.63 15.63 -17.47
CA GLU A 254 5.60 15.90 -18.52
C GLU A 254 6.96 15.28 -18.22
N HIS A 255 7.40 15.38 -16.95
CA HIS A 255 8.69 14.87 -16.51
C HIS A 255 8.70 13.33 -16.52
N LEU A 256 7.59 12.71 -16.09
CA LEU A 256 7.44 11.26 -16.11
C LEU A 256 7.43 10.72 -17.54
N ASN A 257 6.77 11.38 -18.48
CA ASN A 257 6.80 10.95 -19.88
C ASN A 257 8.22 10.92 -20.49
N ARG A 258 9.09 11.87 -20.09
CA ARG A 258 10.50 11.85 -20.50
C ARG A 258 11.25 10.69 -19.86
N PHE A 259 11.08 10.49 -18.55
CA PHE A 259 11.67 9.36 -17.83
C PHE A 259 11.24 8.01 -18.43
N LEU A 260 9.95 7.84 -18.72
CA LEU A 260 9.41 6.60 -19.31
C LEU A 260 10.01 6.32 -20.69
N ALA A 261 10.20 7.35 -21.53
CA ALA A 261 10.83 7.19 -22.83
C ALA A 261 12.29 6.69 -22.71
N GLU A 262 13.07 7.26 -21.78
CA GLU A 262 14.45 6.84 -21.52
C GLU A 262 14.50 5.41 -20.96
N GLN A 263 13.62 5.06 -20.02
CA GLN A 263 13.53 3.71 -19.47
C GLN A 263 13.16 2.69 -20.55
N GLN A 264 12.17 2.99 -21.38
CA GLN A 264 11.71 2.07 -22.43
C GLN A 264 12.82 1.80 -23.46
N GLU A 265 13.63 2.80 -23.80
CA GLU A 265 14.81 2.61 -24.64
C GLU A 265 15.84 1.68 -23.98
N ALA A 266 16.12 1.88 -22.69
CA ALA A 266 17.05 1.04 -21.95
C ALA A 266 16.57 -0.41 -21.84
N PHE A 267 15.29 -0.64 -21.57
CA PHE A 267 14.70 -1.99 -21.50
C PHE A 267 14.58 -2.67 -22.86
N GLY A 268 14.35 -1.92 -23.94
CA GLY A 268 14.34 -2.46 -25.29
C GLY A 268 15.71 -2.98 -25.78
N GLN A 269 16.79 -2.62 -25.08
CA GLN A 269 18.15 -3.08 -25.36
C GLN A 269 18.57 -4.33 -24.56
N LEU A 270 17.78 -4.75 -23.57
CA LEU A 270 18.03 -5.91 -22.68
C LEU A 270 17.39 -7.20 -23.22
#